data_AF-A0A088T1K2-F1
#
_entry.id   AF-A0A088T1K2-F1
#
_cell.length_a   1.000
_cell.length_b   1.000
_cell.length_c   1.000
_cell.angle_alpha   90.00
_cell.angle_beta   90.00
_cell.angle_gamma   90.00
#
_symmetry.space_group_name_H-M   'P 1'
#
loop_
_entity.id
_entity.type
_entity.pdbx_description
1 polymer ?
#
loop_
_entity_poly.entity_id
_entity_poly.type
_entity_poly.pdbx_seq_one_letter_code
_entity_poly.pdbx_strand_id
1 'polypeptide(L)'
;MNEMEEVLELLKKFRKDRNWEQFHTSENLAKSITIEASELLENYQWGNENADMNNVKEEVADIFGYLLLFCDGLDIDLIEETKKKIVKNSEKYPVEKAYGNSKKYNKL
;
A
#
# COMPACT_ATOMS: atom_id res chain seq x y z
N MET A 1 -22.04 3.49 -0.17
CA MET A 1 -20.64 3.68 -0.52
C MET A 1 -19.85 3.45 0.75
N ASN A 2 -18.87 2.55 0.75
CA ASN A 2 -17.99 2.37 1.91
C ASN A 2 -16.88 3.44 1.90
N GLU A 3 -16.20 3.63 3.03
CA GLU A 3 -15.18 4.69 3.20
C GLU A 3 -14.07 4.64 2.14
N MET A 4 -13.69 3.43 1.70
CA MET A 4 -12.66 3.24 0.68
C MET A 4 -13.15 3.64 -0.72
N GLU A 5 -14.40 3.32 -1.06
CA GLU A 5 -15.04 3.79 -2.29
C GLU A 5 -15.14 5.33 -2.32
N GLU A 6 -15.42 5.96 -1.18
CA GLU A 6 -15.43 7.43 -1.08
C GLU A 6 -14.05 8.04 -1.40
N VAL A 7 -12.98 7.49 -0.82
CA VAL A 7 -11.60 7.94 -1.11
C VAL A 7 -11.25 7.71 -2.59
N LEU A 8 -11.60 6.55 -3.15
CA LEU A 8 -11.35 6.26 -4.56
C LEU A 8 -12.04 7.26 -5.49
N GLU A 9 -13.30 7.62 -5.22
CA GLU A 9 -14.03 8.62 -6.01
C GLU A 9 -13.41 10.02 -5.89
N LEU A 10 -12.93 10.41 -4.70
CA LEU A 10 -12.18 11.65 -4.52
C LEU A 10 -10.88 11.66 -5.34
N LEU A 11 -10.13 10.56 -5.34
CA LEU A 11 -8.90 10.40 -6.14
C LEU A 11 -9.19 10.46 -7.65
N LYS A 12 -10.22 9.74 -8.11
CA LYS A 12 -10.66 9.74 -9.52
C LYS A 12 -11.07 11.14 -9.96
N LYS A 13 -11.85 11.85 -9.13
CA LYS A 13 -12.21 13.24 -9.38
C LYS A 13 -10.97 14.12 -9.45
N PHE A 14 -10.05 14.01 -8.48
CA PHE A 14 -8.83 14.80 -8.42
C PHE A 14 -7.96 14.67 -9.68
N ARG A 15 -7.73 13.44 -10.16
CA ARG A 15 -6.96 13.19 -11.38
C ARG A 15 -7.72 13.65 -12.63
N LYS A 16 -9.04 13.47 -12.69
CA LYS A 16 -9.86 13.87 -13.83
C LYS A 16 -9.90 15.39 -13.99
N ASP A 17 -10.09 16.13 -12.89
CA ASP A 17 -10.09 17.60 -12.89
C ASP A 17 -8.77 18.18 -13.45
N ARG A 18 -7.68 17.42 -13.38
CA ARG A 18 -6.34 17.80 -13.88
C ARG A 18 -5.96 17.15 -15.20
N ASN A 19 -6.86 16.35 -15.80
CA ASN A 19 -6.57 15.53 -16.97
C ASN A 19 -5.35 14.60 -16.78
N TRP A 20 -5.13 14.11 -15.56
CA TRP A 20 -4.01 13.25 -15.21
C TRP A 20 -4.27 11.77 -15.41
N GLU A 21 -5.51 11.38 -15.73
CA GLU A 21 -5.88 9.98 -15.98
C GLU A 21 -4.99 9.33 -17.05
N GLN A 22 -4.58 10.10 -18.07
CA GLN A 22 -3.68 9.65 -19.14
C GLN A 22 -2.28 9.23 -18.65
N PHE A 23 -1.82 9.75 -17.51
CA PHE A 23 -0.51 9.44 -16.94
C PHE A 23 -0.56 8.31 -15.92
N HIS A 24 -1.75 8.00 -15.39
CA HIS A 24 -1.97 6.96 -14.38
C HIS A 24 -2.11 5.57 -15.03
N THR A 25 -1.12 5.19 -15.85
CA THR A 25 -0.99 3.82 -16.35
C THR A 25 -0.58 2.88 -15.20
N SER A 26 -0.85 1.57 -15.34
CA SER A 26 -0.45 0.58 -14.32
C SER A 26 1.07 0.61 -14.07
N GLU A 27 1.87 0.79 -15.12
CA GLU A 27 3.33 0.95 -15.00
C GLU A 27 3.71 2.19 -14.17
N ASN A 28 3.11 3.34 -14.45
CA ASN A 28 3.44 4.58 -13.75
C ASN A 28 2.98 4.55 -12.30
N LEU A 29 1.78 4.03 -12.03
CA LEU A 29 1.28 3.89 -10.66
C LEU A 29 2.14 2.92 -9.84
N ALA A 30 2.62 1.82 -10.43
CA ALA A 30 3.56 0.91 -9.75
C ALA A 30 4.90 1.59 -9.40
N LYS A 31 5.39 2.48 -10.27
CA LYS A 31 6.57 3.30 -9.98
C LYS A 31 6.29 4.28 -8.85
N SER A 32 5.17 5.00 -8.89
CA SER A 32 4.77 5.92 -7.82
C SER A 32 4.69 5.22 -6.47
N ILE A 33 4.02 4.06 -6.38
CA ILE A 33 3.97 3.25 -5.14
C ILE A 33 5.38 2.96 -4.58
N THR A 34 6.33 2.64 -5.47
CA THR A 34 7.71 2.34 -5.05
C THR A 34 8.47 3.58 -4.59
N ILE A 35 8.21 4.74 -5.21
CA ILE A 35 8.80 6.03 -4.84
C ILE A 35 8.32 6.41 -3.44
N GLU A 36 7.01 6.47 -3.20
CA GLU A 36 6.46 6.87 -1.89
C GLU A 36 6.81 5.85 -0.79
N ALA A 37 6.90 4.55 -1.13
CA ALA A 37 7.41 3.54 -0.19
C ALA A 37 8.89 3.78 0.18
N SER A 38 9.68 4.38 -0.71
CA SER A 38 11.07 4.76 -0.45
C SER A 38 11.15 6.05 0.37
N GLU A 39 10.26 7.01 0.15
CA GLU A 39 10.13 8.23 0.96
C GLU A 39 9.67 7.88 2.40
N LEU A 40 8.74 6.93 2.54
CA LEU A 40 8.39 6.35 3.83
C LEU A 40 9.60 5.71 4.52
N LEU A 41 10.44 4.98 3.77
CA LEU A 41 11.65 4.37 4.32
C LEU A 41 12.68 5.43 4.76
N GLU A 42 12.81 6.53 4.02
CA GLU A 42 13.76 7.61 4.33
C GLU A 42 13.53 8.20 5.72
N ASN A 43 12.27 8.32 6.15
CA ASN A 43 11.92 8.75 7.50
C ASN A 43 12.58 7.92 8.60
N TYR A 44 12.93 6.66 8.32
CA TYR A 44 13.56 5.75 9.27
C TYR A 44 15.04 5.49 8.99
N GLN A 45 15.64 6.19 8.01
CA GLN A 45 17.03 5.98 7.59
C GLN A 45 18.03 6.15 8.75
N TRP A 46 17.75 7.06 9.68
CA TRP A 46 18.64 7.39 10.79
C TRP A 46 18.10 6.92 12.16
N GLY A 47 17.19 5.95 12.18
CA GLY A 47 16.59 5.44 13.41
C GLY A 47 15.19 5.99 13.68
N ASN A 48 14.43 5.27 14.50
CA ASN A 48 13.02 5.55 14.77
C ASN A 48 12.80 6.89 15.49
N GLU A 49 13.78 7.32 16.28
CA GLU A 49 13.76 8.57 17.04
C GLU A 49 13.83 9.82 16.16
N ASN A 50 14.29 9.67 14.92
CA ASN A 50 14.46 10.76 13.96
C ASN A 50 13.33 10.83 12.93
N ALA A 51 12.33 9.95 13.03
CA ALA A 51 11.23 9.91 12.07
C ALA A 51 10.34 11.16 12.17
N ASP A 52 10.11 11.82 11.04
CA ASP A 52 9.10 12.87 10.94
C ASP A 52 7.72 12.24 10.80
N MET A 53 6.98 12.20 11.91
CA MET A 53 5.67 11.58 11.95
C MET A 53 4.60 12.31 11.12
N ASN A 54 4.82 13.54 10.68
CA ASN A 54 3.93 14.18 9.72
C ASN A 54 4.22 13.64 8.33
N ASN A 55 5.49 13.62 7.92
CA ASN A 55 5.89 13.08 6.63
C ASN A 55 5.50 11.59 6.50
N VAL A 56 5.70 10.78 7.54
CA VAL A 56 5.22 9.37 7.57
C VAL A 56 3.72 9.24 7.27
N LYS A 57 2.88 10.16 7.77
CA LYS A 57 1.43 10.11 7.49
C LYS A 57 1.12 10.47 6.04
N GLU A 58 1.85 11.43 5.48
CA GLU A 58 1.73 11.83 4.08
C GLU A 58 2.12 10.66 3.16
N GLU A 59 3.28 10.05 3.38
CA GLU A 59 3.75 8.92 2.56
C GLU A 59 2.82 7.70 2.65
N VAL A 60 2.31 7.38 3.83
CA VAL A 60 1.33 6.30 3.99
C VAL A 60 0.04 6.60 3.21
N ALA A 61 -0.42 7.85 3.21
CA ALA A 61 -1.59 8.27 2.45
C ALA A 61 -1.34 8.20 0.94
N ASP A 62 -0.15 8.61 0.48
CA ASP A 62 0.20 8.57 -0.94
C ASP A 62 0.35 7.14 -1.46
N ILE A 63 1.03 6.27 -0.71
CA ILE A 63 1.09 4.83 -1.01
C ILE A 63 -0.33 4.26 -1.14
N PHE A 64 -1.21 4.56 -0.19
CA PHE A 64 -2.60 4.09 -0.22
C PHE A 64 -3.35 4.63 -1.44
N GLY A 65 -3.23 5.93 -1.74
CA GLY A 65 -3.89 6.57 -2.87
C GLY A 65 -3.48 5.98 -4.21
N TYR A 66 -2.17 5.82 -4.45
CA TYR A 66 -1.67 5.19 -5.67
C TYR A 66 -2.05 3.72 -5.76
N LEU A 67 -2.06 2.98 -4.64
CA LEU A 67 -2.50 1.58 -4.63
C LEU A 67 -3.98 1.44 -4.99
N LEU A 68 -4.85 2.32 -4.46
CA LEU A 68 -6.27 2.32 -4.82
C LEU A 68 -6.47 2.58 -6.31
N LEU A 69 -5.79 3.58 -6.86
CA LEU A 69 -5.85 3.90 -8.30
C LEU A 69 -5.28 2.77 -9.17
N PHE A 70 -4.23 2.09 -8.71
CA PHE A 70 -3.64 0.94 -9.38
C PHE A 70 -4.60 -0.24 -9.43
N CYS A 71 -5.28 -0.53 -8.31
CA CYS A 71 -6.28 -1.59 -8.23
C CYS A 71 -7.53 -1.26 -9.07
N ASP A 72 -8.05 -0.03 -9.02
CA ASP A 72 -9.17 0.43 -9.86
C ASP A 72 -8.85 0.28 -11.36
N GLY A 73 -7.64 0.67 -11.78
CA GLY A 73 -7.21 0.54 -13.19
C GLY A 73 -7.01 -0.90 -13.69
N LEU A 74 -6.98 -1.90 -12.80
CA LEU A 74 -6.78 -3.32 -13.12
C LEU A 74 -7.96 -4.22 -12.71
N ASP A 75 -9.08 -3.62 -12.26
CA ASP A 75 -10.24 -4.34 -11.72
C ASP A 75 -9.89 -5.31 -10.58
N ILE A 76 -8.93 -4.92 -9.71
CA ILE A 76 -8.52 -5.72 -8.55
C ILE A 76 -9.36 -5.34 -7.34
N ASP A 77 -10.10 -6.30 -6.78
CA ASP A 77 -10.70 -6.16 -5.45
C ASP A 77 -9.61 -6.28 -4.39
N LEU A 78 -9.08 -5.13 -3.96
CA LEU A 78 -8.01 -5.04 -2.98
C LEU A 78 -8.38 -5.76 -1.67
N ILE A 79 -9.61 -5.61 -1.18
CA ILE A 79 -10.03 -6.17 0.11
C ILE A 79 -10.11 -7.69 0.02
N GLU A 80 -10.71 -8.22 -1.04
CA GLU A 80 -10.83 -9.66 -1.24
C GLU A 80 -9.45 -10.31 -1.44
N GLU A 81 -8.57 -9.72 -2.25
CA GLU A 81 -7.22 -10.24 -2.44
C GLU A 81 -6.37 -10.15 -1.17
N THR A 82 -6.53 -9.11 -0.35
CA THR A 82 -5.89 -9.03 0.96
C THR A 82 -6.39 -10.13 1.89
N LYS A 83 -7.70 -10.40 1.96
CA LYS A 83 -8.25 -11.50 2.77
C LYS A 83 -7.69 -12.86 2.35
N LYS A 84 -7.68 -13.15 1.05
CA LYS A 84 -7.07 -14.38 0.50
C LYS A 84 -5.59 -14.49 0.86
N LYS A 85 -4.85 -13.38 0.81
CA LYS A 85 -3.43 -13.36 1.17
C LYS A 85 -3.20 -13.60 2.65
N ILE A 86 -4.05 -13.08 3.54
CA ILE A 86 -3.98 -13.34 4.99
C ILE A 86 -4.13 -14.84 5.26
N VAL A 87 -5.14 -15.50 4.70
CA VAL A 87 -5.34 -16.96 4.86
C VAL A 87 -4.10 -17.73 4.42
N LYS A 88 -3.57 -17.44 3.22
CA LYS A 88 -2.32 -18.05 2.72
C LYS A 88 -1.11 -17.79 3.62
N ASN A 89 -1.04 -16.63 4.26
CA ASN A 89 0.04 -16.30 5.19
C ASN A 89 -0.12 -17.07 6.51
N SER A 90 -1.34 -17.24 7.03
CA SER A 90 -1.59 -18.05 8.22
C SER A 90 -1.19 -19.51 8.04
N GLU A 91 -1.39 -20.08 6.85
CA GLU A 91 -0.91 -21.43 6.50
C GLU A 91 0.61 -21.52 6.46
N LYS A 92 1.29 -20.48 5.94
CA LYS A 92 2.77 -20.42 5.87
C LYS A 92 3.42 -20.16 7.22
N TYR A 93 2.75 -19.44 8.11
CA TYR A 93 3.25 -19.04 9.42
C TYR A 93 2.30 -19.49 10.54
N PRO A 94 2.21 -20.80 10.84
CA PRO A 94 1.39 -21.28 11.95
C PRO A 94 1.83 -20.66 13.28
N VAL A 95 0.87 -20.33 14.14
CA VAL A 95 1.12 -19.65 15.44
C VAL A 95 2.17 -20.40 16.26
N GLU A 96 2.04 -21.71 16.35
CA GLU A 96 2.94 -22.60 17.11
C GLU A 96 4.41 -22.48 16.71
N LYS A 97 4.70 -22.11 15.45
CA LYS A 97 6.06 -21.99 14.91
C LYS A 97 6.53 -20.55 14.79
N ALA A 98 5.62 -19.62 14.54
CA ALA A 98 5.93 -18.23 14.21
C ALA A 98 5.80 -17.25 15.40
N TYR A 99 5.20 -17.65 16.53
CA TYR A 99 5.04 -16.77 17.68
C TYR A 99 6.39 -16.26 18.20
N GLY A 100 6.56 -14.93 18.24
CA GLY A 100 7.81 -14.27 18.66
C GLY A 100 8.99 -14.47 17.71
N ASN A 101 8.78 -15.00 16.50
CA ASN A 101 9.83 -15.38 15.56
C ASN A 101 9.55 -14.83 14.15
N SER A 102 10.39 -13.91 13.68
CA SER A 102 10.30 -13.30 12.35
C SER A 102 11.07 -14.05 11.25
N LYS A 103 11.60 -15.24 11.55
CA LYS A 103 12.26 -16.07 10.53
C LYS A 103 11.29 -16.41 9.42
N LYS A 104 11.79 -16.41 8.18
CA LYS A 104 11.03 -16.84 7.01
C LYS A 104 10.52 -18.28 7.22
N TYR A 105 9.33 -18.61 6.74
CA TYR A 105 8.65 -19.89 6.97
C TYR A 105 9.49 -21.15 6.66
N ASN A 106 10.45 -21.05 5.75
CA ASN A 106 11.39 -22.13 5.44
C ASN A 106 12.53 -22.32 6.47
N LYS A 107 12.53 -21.51 7.53
CA LYS A 107 13.50 -21.50 8.64
C LYS A 107 12.78 -21.52 10.02
N LEU A 108 11.48 -21.84 10.03
CA LEU A 108 10.64 -21.99 11.23
C LEU A 108 10.69 -23.41 11.78
#